data_AF-C6HSL8-F1
#
_entry.id   AF-C6HSL8-F1
#
_cell.length_a   1.000
_cell.length_b   1.000
_cell.length_c   1.000
_cell.angle_alpha   90.00
_cell.angle_beta   90.00
_cell.angle_gamma   90.00
#
_symmetry.space_group_name_H-M   'P 1'
#
loop_
_entity.id
_entity.type
_entity.pdbx_description
1 polymer ?
#
loop_
_entity_poly.entity_id
_entity_poly.type
_entity_poly.pdbx_seq_one_letter_code
_entity_poly.pdbx_strand_id
1 'polypeptide(L)'
;MLSESSIQLAIEDLNHKKLLISPKLLRGTKSTVKHWHAAKGIQSKAASNEVLVLEKEVLQVQNNALTTTLQAEKQHQKCSKPLGLFDRKHPGEAQLFSPNKVAAARVRAVEQEAERTYKAAQIQEIQLQKAIQRDQKAQEVAECKALRLEARKRSQDEAEAAAAAAAVQQPPKRRRTVKSSKK
;
A
#
# COMPACT_ATOMS: atom_id res chain seq x y z
N MET A 1 50.66 -31.56 -41.09
CA MET A 1 50.00 -32.52 -40.20
C MET A 1 50.78 -32.52 -38.91
N LEU A 2 50.30 -31.82 -37.86
CA LEU A 2 50.94 -31.89 -36.54
C LEU A 2 50.66 -33.29 -35.98
N SER A 3 51.68 -33.99 -35.47
CA SER A 3 51.52 -35.32 -34.90
C SER A 3 50.59 -35.27 -33.68
N GLU A 4 49.79 -36.32 -33.48
CA GLU A 4 48.88 -36.44 -32.33
C GLU A 4 49.60 -36.21 -30.98
N SER A 5 50.88 -36.55 -30.90
CA SER A 5 51.73 -36.29 -29.72
C SER A 5 51.92 -34.79 -29.42
N SER A 6 52.00 -33.92 -30.42
CA SER A 6 52.12 -32.46 -30.20
C SER A 6 50.82 -31.86 -29.70
N ILE A 7 49.68 -32.42 -30.12
CA ILE A 7 48.36 -32.02 -29.63
C ILE A 7 48.19 -32.45 -28.17
N GLN A 8 48.60 -33.67 -27.83
CA GLN A 8 48.58 -34.16 -26.45
C GLN A 8 49.49 -33.35 -25.53
N LEU A 9 50.71 -33.00 -25.96
CA LEU A 9 51.61 -32.15 -25.17
C LEU A 9 51.02 -30.76 -24.89
N ALA A 10 50.35 -30.15 -25.89
CA ALA A 10 49.72 -28.85 -25.71
C ALA A 10 48.52 -28.89 -24.75
N ILE A 11 47.76 -30.00 -24.76
CA ILE A 11 46.65 -30.23 -23.83
C ILE A 11 47.16 -30.45 -22.40
N GLU A 12 48.23 -31.22 -22.24
CA GLU A 12 48.89 -31.43 -20.95
C GLU A 12 49.47 -30.13 -20.39
N ASP A 13 50.12 -29.30 -21.21
CA ASP A 13 50.61 -27.97 -20.82
C ASP A 13 49.49 -27.02 -20.38
N LEU A 14 48.35 -27.03 -21.07
CA LEU A 14 47.17 -26.24 -20.67
C LEU A 14 46.57 -26.73 -19.35
N ASN A 15 46.57 -28.05 -19.11
CA ASN A 15 46.09 -28.64 -17.86
C ASN A 15 47.06 -28.37 -16.70
N HIS A 16 48.37 -28.44 -16.91
CA HIS A 16 49.37 -28.05 -15.91
C HIS A 16 49.29 -26.55 -15.58
N LYS A 17 49.06 -25.67 -16.57
CA LYS A 17 48.83 -24.24 -16.33
C LYS A 17 47.55 -23.97 -15.52
N LYS A 18 46.46 -24.72 -15.74
CA LYS A 18 45.26 -24.67 -14.89
C LYS A 18 45.51 -25.15 -13.45
N LEU A 19 46.38 -26.15 -13.28
CA LEU A 19 46.77 -26.70 -11.97
C LEU A 19 47.79 -25.83 -11.21
N LEU A 20 48.55 -24.97 -11.90
CA LEU A 20 49.48 -24.02 -11.28
C LEU A 20 48.82 -22.75 -10.73
N ILE A 21 47.57 -22.45 -11.10
CA ILE A 21 46.85 -21.32 -10.51
C ILE A 21 46.42 -21.74 -9.11
N SER A 22 47.20 -21.33 -8.11
CA SER A 22 46.96 -21.69 -6.71
C SER A 22 45.50 -21.38 -6.32
N PRO A 23 44.81 -22.26 -5.57
CA PRO A 23 43.44 -22.02 -5.09
C PRO A 23 43.27 -20.70 -4.29
N LYS A 24 44.37 -20.14 -3.78
CA LYS A 24 44.44 -18.81 -3.15
C LYS A 24 44.27 -17.67 -4.16
N LEU A 25 44.88 -17.77 -5.35
CA LEU A 25 44.77 -16.79 -6.44
C LEU A 25 43.34 -16.77 -7.02
N LEU A 26 42.72 -17.94 -7.25
CA LEU A 26 41.32 -18.05 -7.69
C LEU A 26 40.31 -17.56 -6.65
N ARG A 27 40.60 -17.69 -5.35
CA ARG A 27 39.78 -17.11 -4.28
C ARG A 27 39.92 -15.59 -4.22
N GLY A 28 41.14 -15.07 -4.43
CA GLY A 28 41.40 -13.64 -4.56
C GLY A 28 40.60 -13.01 -5.70
N THR A 29 40.61 -13.62 -6.90
CA THR A 29 39.87 -13.09 -8.07
C THR A 29 38.36 -13.19 -7.91
N LYS A 30 37.83 -14.29 -7.34
CA LYS A 30 36.39 -14.39 -7.02
C LYS A 30 35.97 -13.37 -5.95
N SER A 31 36.85 -13.09 -4.98
CA SER A 31 36.62 -12.05 -3.98
C SER A 31 36.59 -10.67 -4.62
N THR A 32 37.58 -10.32 -5.45
CA THR A 32 37.63 -8.99 -6.10
C THR A 32 36.47 -8.76 -7.05
N VAL A 33 36.01 -9.79 -7.79
CA VAL A 33 34.81 -9.70 -8.65
C VAL A 33 33.55 -9.46 -7.82
N LYS A 34 33.36 -10.17 -6.70
CA LYS A 34 32.24 -9.91 -5.77
C LYS A 34 32.29 -8.49 -5.20
N HIS A 35 33.46 -8.00 -4.80
CA HIS A 35 33.65 -6.63 -4.31
C HIS A 35 33.35 -5.60 -5.41
N TRP A 36 33.74 -5.86 -6.66
CA TRP A 36 33.44 -4.98 -7.79
C TRP A 36 31.95 -4.91 -8.10
N HIS A 37 31.24 -6.05 -8.10
CA HIS A 37 29.78 -6.06 -8.24
C HIS A 37 29.07 -5.37 -7.07
N ALA A 38 29.56 -5.57 -5.84
CA ALA A 38 29.04 -4.87 -4.66
C ALA A 38 29.27 -3.35 -4.76
N ALA A 39 30.47 -2.92 -5.16
CA ALA A 39 30.80 -1.51 -5.35
C ALA A 39 29.93 -0.87 -6.45
N LYS A 40 29.71 -1.55 -7.57
CA LYS A 40 28.78 -1.11 -8.61
C LYS A 40 27.34 -1.01 -8.12
N GLY A 41 26.89 -1.97 -7.31
CA GLY A 41 25.57 -1.95 -6.69
C GLY A 41 25.40 -0.84 -5.65
N ILE A 42 26.48 -0.45 -4.95
CA ILE A 42 26.49 0.69 -4.03
C ILE A 42 26.43 2.00 -4.83
N GLN A 43 27.22 2.12 -5.90
CA GLN A 43 27.23 3.29 -6.77
C GLN A 43 25.87 3.51 -7.46
N SER A 44 25.22 2.45 -7.95
CA SER A 44 23.89 2.58 -8.56
C SER A 44 22.85 3.02 -7.55
N LYS A 45 22.89 2.49 -6.32
CA LYS A 45 22.01 2.93 -5.23
C LYS A 45 22.26 4.38 -4.82
N ALA A 46 23.53 4.80 -4.75
CA ALA A 46 23.88 6.18 -4.46
C ALA A 46 23.31 7.14 -5.52
N ALA A 47 23.50 6.82 -6.81
CA ALA A 47 22.93 7.60 -7.90
C ALA A 47 21.39 7.63 -7.87
N SER A 48 20.73 6.50 -7.60
CA SER A 48 19.27 6.46 -7.43
C SER A 48 18.79 7.31 -6.25
N ASN A 49 19.52 7.32 -5.14
CA ASN A 49 19.19 8.14 -3.98
C ASN A 49 19.34 9.63 -4.28
N GLU A 50 20.40 10.02 -5.00
CA GLU A 50 20.60 11.41 -5.44
C GLU A 50 19.44 11.88 -6.32
N VAL A 51 18.98 11.06 -7.27
CA VAL A 51 17.81 11.36 -8.10
C VAL A 51 16.55 11.57 -7.26
N LEU A 52 16.30 10.69 -6.28
CA LEU A 52 15.14 10.79 -5.40
C LEU A 52 15.20 12.04 -4.50
N VAL A 53 16.39 12.43 -4.03
CA VAL A 53 16.58 13.66 -3.25
C VAL A 53 16.26 14.89 -4.11
N LEU A 54 16.79 14.94 -5.34
CA LEU A 54 16.52 16.04 -6.26
C LEU A 54 15.03 16.12 -6.63
N GLU A 55 14.38 14.97 -6.89
CA GLU A 55 12.95 14.93 -7.18
C GLU A 55 12.12 15.44 -6.00
N LYS A 56 12.48 15.04 -4.78
CA LYS A 56 11.84 15.55 -3.56
C LYS A 56 12.01 17.06 -3.43
N GLU A 57 13.20 17.60 -3.68
CA GLU A 57 13.45 19.04 -3.62
C GLU A 57 12.62 19.80 -4.66
N VAL A 58 12.56 19.30 -5.90
CA VAL A 58 11.72 19.88 -6.96
C VAL A 58 10.25 19.88 -6.55
N LEU A 59 9.75 18.76 -6.03
CA LEU A 59 8.37 18.65 -5.55
C LEU A 59 8.10 19.59 -4.39
N GLN A 60 9.05 19.78 -3.47
CA GLN A 60 8.90 20.73 -2.37
C GLN A 60 8.83 22.18 -2.87
N VAL A 61 9.70 22.56 -3.81
CA VAL A 61 9.67 23.90 -4.42
C VAL A 61 8.34 24.14 -5.14
N GLN A 62 7.87 23.16 -5.93
CA GLN A 62 6.58 23.25 -6.62
C GLN A 62 5.42 23.33 -5.63
N ASN A 63 5.41 22.50 -4.57
CA ASN A 63 4.36 22.51 -3.57
C ASN A 63 4.31 23.86 -2.82
N ASN A 64 5.48 24.41 -2.49
CA ASN A 64 5.57 25.74 -1.88
C ASN A 64 5.02 26.82 -2.83
N ALA A 65 5.37 26.79 -4.12
CA ALA A 65 4.85 27.73 -5.12
C ALA A 65 3.32 27.58 -5.33
N LEU A 66 2.80 26.35 -5.33
CA LEU A 66 1.37 26.09 -5.37
C LEU A 66 0.67 26.63 -4.11
N THR A 67 1.29 26.46 -2.96
CA THR A 67 0.74 26.95 -1.69
C THR A 67 0.67 28.48 -1.66
N THR A 68 1.73 29.16 -2.10
CA THR A 68 1.76 30.63 -2.15
C THR A 68 0.76 31.19 -3.17
N THR A 69 0.68 30.61 -4.37
CA THR A 69 -0.30 31.01 -5.39
C THR A 69 -1.73 30.79 -4.93
N LEU A 70 -2.03 29.65 -4.29
CA LEU A 70 -3.35 29.36 -3.74
C LEU A 70 -3.71 30.33 -2.61
N GLN A 71 -2.75 30.73 -1.76
CA GLN A 71 -2.98 31.75 -0.74
C GLN A 71 -3.27 33.12 -1.35
N ALA A 72 -2.50 33.55 -2.37
CA ALA A 72 -2.74 34.80 -3.07
C ALA A 72 -4.11 34.82 -3.75
N GLU A 73 -4.48 33.73 -4.42
CA GLU A 73 -5.79 33.57 -5.04
C GLU A 73 -6.92 33.59 -4.01
N LYS A 74 -6.76 32.92 -2.86
CA LYS A 74 -7.72 33.01 -1.74
C LYS A 74 -7.89 34.43 -1.23
N GLN A 75 -6.80 35.19 -1.10
CA GLN A 75 -6.86 36.59 -0.69
C GLN A 75 -7.58 37.44 -1.74
N HIS A 76 -7.24 37.27 -3.02
CA HIS A 76 -7.90 37.96 -4.11
C HIS A 76 -9.40 37.67 -4.13
N GLN A 77 -9.80 36.40 -4.00
CA GLN A 77 -11.19 35.99 -3.89
C GLN A 77 -11.91 36.58 -2.67
N LYS A 78 -11.24 36.71 -1.52
CA LYS A 78 -11.81 37.39 -0.34
C LYS A 78 -12.05 38.87 -0.60
N CYS A 79 -11.11 39.54 -1.28
CA CYS A 79 -11.22 40.96 -1.61
C CYS A 79 -12.23 41.25 -2.72
N SER A 80 -12.41 40.33 -3.67
CA SER A 80 -13.33 40.48 -4.81
C SER A 80 -14.77 40.06 -4.49
N LYS A 81 -15.00 39.35 -3.38
CA LYS A 81 -16.35 38.98 -2.94
C LYS A 81 -17.17 40.24 -2.63
N PRO A 82 -18.38 40.37 -3.19
CA PRO A 82 -19.24 41.50 -2.89
C PRO A 82 -19.66 41.43 -1.41
N LEU A 83 -19.43 42.52 -0.68
CA LEU A 83 -19.72 42.62 0.76
C LEU A 83 -21.23 42.66 1.10
N GLY A 84 -22.11 42.45 0.12
CA GLY A 84 -23.56 42.49 0.33
C GLY A 84 -24.07 43.85 0.82
N LEU A 85 -23.31 44.92 0.60
CA LEU A 85 -23.65 46.27 1.04
C LEU A 85 -24.85 46.85 0.28
N PHE A 86 -25.05 46.40 -0.96
CA PHE A 86 -26.10 46.91 -1.83
C PHE A 86 -27.47 46.38 -1.40
N ASP A 87 -28.43 47.27 -1.18
CA ASP A 87 -29.81 46.88 -0.92
C ASP A 87 -30.49 46.49 -2.23
N ARG A 88 -30.87 45.21 -2.34
CA ARG A 88 -31.53 44.68 -3.54
C ARG A 88 -33.02 45.01 -3.59
N LYS A 89 -33.62 45.45 -2.48
CA LYS A 89 -35.06 45.76 -2.42
C LYS A 89 -35.39 47.10 -3.06
N HIS A 90 -34.47 48.06 -2.97
CA HIS A 90 -34.61 49.41 -3.52
C HIS A 90 -33.39 49.77 -4.39
N PRO A 91 -33.26 49.17 -5.59
CA PRO A 91 -32.09 49.36 -6.45
C PRO A 91 -32.02 50.75 -7.11
N GLY A 92 -33.14 51.49 -7.18
CA GLY A 92 -33.22 52.81 -7.80
C GLY A 92 -32.98 53.99 -6.85
N GLU A 93 -32.82 53.74 -5.55
CA GLU A 93 -32.54 54.77 -4.56
C GLU A 93 -31.03 54.98 -4.38
N ALA A 94 -30.61 56.19 -4.01
CA ALA A 94 -29.22 56.49 -3.75
C ALA A 94 -28.73 55.73 -2.49
N GLN A 95 -27.80 54.80 -2.67
CA GLN A 95 -27.24 54.01 -1.56
C GLN A 95 -25.92 54.60 -1.10
N LEU A 96 -25.91 55.14 0.13
CA LEU A 96 -24.72 55.73 0.74
C LEU A 96 -23.99 54.71 1.62
N PHE A 97 -22.68 54.55 1.36
CA PHE A 97 -21.81 53.65 2.12
C PHE A 97 -20.88 54.45 3.04
N SER A 98 -21.21 54.51 4.33
CA SER A 98 -20.29 55.09 5.31
C SER A 98 -19.16 54.10 5.66
N PRO A 99 -17.96 54.59 6.02
CA PRO A 99 -16.83 53.73 6.39
C PRO A 99 -17.19 52.69 7.48
N ASN A 100 -17.97 53.10 8.47
CA ASN A 100 -18.43 52.22 9.56
C ASN A 100 -19.33 51.09 9.04
N LYS A 101 -20.26 51.39 8.11
CA LYS A 101 -21.11 50.36 7.49
C LYS A 101 -20.29 49.36 6.68
N VAL A 102 -19.29 49.84 5.93
CA VAL A 102 -18.37 48.99 5.18
C VAL A 102 -17.55 48.08 6.11
N ALA A 103 -17.01 48.63 7.20
CA ALA A 103 -16.26 47.86 8.19
C ALA A 103 -17.13 46.77 8.84
N ALA A 104 -18.35 47.11 9.26
CA ALA A 104 -19.29 46.14 9.82
C ALA A 104 -19.65 45.01 8.82
N ALA A 105 -19.83 45.34 7.53
CA ALA A 105 -20.09 44.33 6.51
C ALA A 105 -18.91 43.38 6.31
N ARG A 106 -17.66 43.87 6.40
CA ARG A 106 -16.46 43.03 6.35
C ARG A 106 -16.40 42.04 7.52
N VAL A 107 -16.69 42.50 8.73
CA VAL A 107 -16.73 41.62 9.92
C VAL A 107 -17.77 40.53 9.74
N ARG A 108 -19.00 40.89 9.34
CA ARG A 108 -20.08 39.92 9.08
C ARG A 108 -19.72 38.92 7.99
N ALA A 109 -19.05 39.35 6.92
CA ALA A 109 -18.62 38.45 5.85
C ALA A 109 -17.62 37.40 6.38
N VAL A 110 -16.68 37.81 7.24
CA VAL A 110 -15.72 36.90 7.89
C VAL A 110 -16.43 35.93 8.84
N GLU A 111 -17.36 36.42 9.66
CA GLU A 111 -18.17 35.58 10.56
C GLU A 111 -18.99 34.54 9.79
N GLN A 112 -19.63 34.92 8.68
CA GLN A 112 -20.39 34.00 7.83
C GLN A 112 -19.49 32.95 7.17
N GLU A 113 -18.29 33.33 6.73
CA GLU A 113 -17.32 32.36 6.21
C GLU A 113 -16.89 31.37 7.29
N ALA A 114 -16.60 31.85 8.51
CA ALA A 114 -16.24 31.02 9.64
C ALA A 114 -17.38 30.07 10.04
N GLU A 115 -18.63 30.53 10.02
CA GLU A 115 -19.79 29.69 10.30
C GLU A 115 -19.97 28.59 9.23
N ARG A 116 -19.76 28.93 7.95
CA ARG A 116 -19.83 27.96 6.85
C ARG A 116 -18.74 26.89 6.95
N THR A 117 -17.50 27.30 7.25
CA THR A 117 -16.39 26.34 7.41
C THR A 117 -16.61 25.45 8.63
N TYR A 118 -17.10 26.00 9.74
CA TYR A 118 -17.45 25.24 10.93
C TYR A 118 -18.54 24.20 10.66
N LYS A 119 -19.63 24.59 9.99
CA LYS A 119 -20.70 23.64 9.58
C LYS A 119 -20.18 22.56 8.65
N ALA A 120 -19.32 22.90 7.69
CA ALA A 120 -18.71 21.93 6.78
C ALA A 120 -17.83 20.91 7.55
N ALA A 121 -17.04 21.38 8.52
CA ALA A 121 -16.23 20.52 9.37
C ALA A 121 -17.07 19.57 10.22
N GLN A 122 -18.17 20.06 10.81
CA GLN A 122 -19.12 19.21 11.54
C GLN A 122 -19.74 18.11 10.66
N ILE A 123 -20.12 18.45 9.42
CA ILE A 123 -20.67 17.46 8.48
C ILE A 123 -19.64 16.39 8.16
N GLN A 124 -18.38 16.78 7.92
CA GLN A 124 -17.29 15.83 7.66
C GLN A 124 -17.03 14.92 8.85
N GLU A 125 -17.03 15.46 10.07
CA GLU A 125 -16.87 14.68 11.30
C GLU A 125 -17.99 13.64 11.45
N ILE A 126 -19.25 14.04 11.24
CA ILE A 126 -20.39 13.11 11.27
C ILE A 126 -20.25 12.01 10.21
N GLN A 127 -19.76 12.35 9.01
CA GLN A 127 -19.53 11.36 7.94
C GLN A 127 -18.43 10.36 8.32
N LEU A 128 -17.33 10.85 8.90
CA LEU A 128 -16.23 10.02 9.40
C LEU A 128 -16.70 9.06 10.49
N GLN A 129 -17.43 9.56 11.48
CA GLN A 129 -17.99 8.72 12.55
C GLN A 129 -18.92 7.64 12.00
N LYS A 130 -19.76 7.97 11.01
CA LYS A 130 -20.61 6.98 10.33
C LYS A 130 -19.80 5.94 9.56
N ALA A 131 -18.71 6.32 8.93
CA ALA A 131 -17.82 5.39 8.24
C ALA A 131 -17.17 4.42 9.25
N ILE A 132 -16.60 4.94 10.33
CA ILE A 132 -16.00 4.13 11.40
C ILE A 132 -17.01 3.13 11.97
N GLN A 133 -18.24 3.57 12.26
CA GLN A 133 -19.29 2.67 12.76
C GLN A 133 -19.68 1.57 11.77
N ARG A 134 -19.66 1.85 10.46
CA ARG A 134 -19.92 0.84 9.44
C ARG A 134 -18.81 -0.18 9.38
N ASP A 135 -17.56 0.27 9.44
CA ASP A 135 -16.39 -0.59 9.40
C ASP A 135 -16.33 -1.50 10.63
N GLN A 136 -16.60 -0.96 11.82
CA GLN A 136 -16.72 -1.75 13.05
C GLN A 136 -17.79 -2.84 12.94
N LYS A 137 -19.00 -2.49 12.48
CA LYS A 137 -20.07 -3.47 12.27
C LYS A 137 -19.71 -4.50 11.22
N ALA A 138 -19.02 -4.10 10.16
CA ALA A 138 -18.57 -5.03 9.12
C ALA A 138 -17.53 -6.02 9.67
N GLN A 139 -16.61 -5.56 10.53
CA GLN A 139 -15.64 -6.40 11.24
C GLN A 139 -16.34 -7.39 12.18
N GLU A 140 -17.25 -6.93 13.03
CA GLU A 140 -18.02 -7.80 13.95
C GLU A 140 -18.79 -8.89 13.19
N VAL A 141 -19.42 -8.54 12.07
CA VAL A 141 -20.14 -9.50 11.21
C VAL A 141 -19.17 -10.49 10.57
N ALA A 142 -17.98 -10.04 10.13
CA ALA A 142 -16.96 -10.91 9.56
C ALA A 142 -16.42 -11.89 10.61
N GLU A 143 -16.14 -11.43 11.83
CA GLU A 143 -15.70 -12.26 12.95
C GLU A 143 -16.76 -13.30 13.34
N CYS A 144 -18.02 -12.88 13.48
CA CYS A 144 -19.13 -13.80 13.75
C CYS A 144 -19.28 -14.88 12.66
N LYS A 145 -19.09 -14.51 11.39
CA LYS A 145 -19.10 -15.47 10.27
C LYS A 145 -17.91 -16.43 10.35
N ALA A 146 -16.72 -15.92 10.65
CA ALA A 146 -15.51 -16.74 10.80
C ALA A 146 -15.68 -17.78 11.92
N LEU A 147 -16.13 -17.35 13.10
CA LEU A 147 -16.40 -18.24 14.24
C LEU A 147 -17.41 -19.34 13.91
N ARG A 148 -18.49 -19.00 13.19
CA ARG A 148 -19.49 -20.00 12.75
C ARG A 148 -18.90 -21.01 11.78
N LEU A 149 -18.02 -20.58 10.88
CA LEU A 149 -17.35 -21.48 9.94
C LEU A 149 -16.35 -22.40 10.65
N GLU A 150 -15.61 -21.88 11.63
CA GLU A 150 -14.71 -22.69 12.46
C GLU A 150 -15.47 -23.73 13.28
N ALA A 151 -16.58 -23.35 13.93
CA ALA A 151 -17.40 -24.29 14.68
C ALA A 151 -17.96 -25.41 13.79
N ARG A 152 -18.40 -25.08 12.56
CA ARG A 152 -18.84 -26.08 11.58
C ARG A 152 -17.71 -27.02 11.18
N LYS A 153 -16.52 -26.50 10.91
CA LYS A 153 -15.35 -27.35 10.59
C LYS A 153 -15.02 -28.30 11.73
N ARG A 154 -14.94 -27.80 12.97
CA ARG A 154 -14.70 -28.66 14.15
C ARG A 154 -15.75 -29.76 14.28
N SER A 155 -17.04 -29.44 14.10
CA SER A 155 -18.10 -30.46 14.15
C SER A 155 -17.99 -31.51 13.03
N GLN A 156 -17.52 -31.11 11.84
CA GLN A 156 -17.27 -32.04 10.74
C GLN A 156 -16.07 -32.94 11.05
N ASP A 157 -14.97 -32.36 11.54
CA ASP A 157 -13.76 -33.10 11.92
C ASP A 157 -14.05 -34.11 13.04
N GLU A 158 -14.84 -33.73 14.05
CA GLU A 158 -15.29 -34.62 15.14
C GLU A 158 -16.20 -35.75 14.62
N ALA A 159 -17.12 -35.44 13.71
CA ALA A 159 -18.00 -36.44 13.11
C ALA A 159 -17.23 -37.44 12.23
N GLU A 160 -16.25 -36.97 11.46
CA GLU A 160 -15.35 -37.81 10.66
C GLU A 160 -14.46 -38.68 11.55
N ALA A 161 -13.90 -38.13 12.64
CA ALA A 161 -13.11 -38.89 13.60
C ALA A 161 -13.96 -39.97 14.31
N ALA A 162 -15.21 -39.65 14.69
CA ALA A 162 -16.14 -40.60 15.29
C ALA A 162 -16.56 -41.69 14.29
N ALA A 163 -16.82 -41.34 13.03
CA ALA A 163 -17.13 -42.31 11.97
C ALA A 163 -15.95 -43.23 11.68
N ALA A 164 -14.73 -42.70 11.65
CA ALA A 164 -13.50 -43.48 11.50
C ALA A 164 -13.28 -44.43 12.69
N ALA A 165 -13.46 -43.96 13.93
CA ALA A 165 -13.37 -44.80 15.13
C ALA A 165 -14.44 -45.90 15.15
N ALA A 166 -15.67 -45.60 14.72
CA ALA A 166 -16.75 -46.58 14.61
C ALA A 166 -16.48 -47.63 13.52
N ALA A 167 -15.85 -47.24 12.40
CA ALA A 167 -15.45 -48.16 11.34
C ALA A 167 -14.37 -49.16 11.80
N VAL A 168 -13.46 -48.74 12.68
CA VAL A 168 -12.43 -49.61 13.29
C VAL A 168 -13.02 -50.61 14.28
N GLN A 169 -14.12 -50.25 14.96
CA GLN A 169 -14.77 -51.13 15.95
C GLN A 169 -15.79 -52.10 15.37
N GLN A 170 -16.15 -52.02 14.08
CA GLN A 170 -17.07 -53.00 13.49
C GLN A 170 -16.34 -54.31 13.16
N PRO A 171 -16.71 -55.45 13.78
CA PRO A 171 -16.21 -56.75 13.34
C PRO A 171 -16.75 -57.08 11.94
N PRO A 172 -16.00 -57.83 11.12
CA PRO A 172 -16.42 -58.17 9.77
C PRO A 172 -17.76 -58.90 9.81
N LYS A 173 -18.78 -58.34 9.13
CA LYS A 173 -20.09 -58.97 8.98
C LYS A 173 -19.87 -60.36 8.38
N ARG A 174 -20.06 -61.42 9.19
CA ARG A 174 -19.97 -62.81 8.73
C ARG A 174 -20.96 -62.99 7.58
N ARG A 175 -20.45 -63.25 6.37
CA ARG A 175 -21.25 -63.67 5.22
C ARG A 175 -22.06 -64.88 5.65
N ARG A 176 -23.39 -64.76 5.71
CA ARG A 176 -24.28 -65.91 5.85
C ARG A 176 -24.14 -66.72 4.58
N THR A 177 -23.42 -67.84 4.64
CA THR A 177 -23.46 -68.84 3.58
C THR A 177 -24.84 -69.46 3.61
N VAL A 178 -25.65 -69.13 2.60
CA VAL A 178 -26.89 -69.84 2.33
C VAL A 178 -26.47 -71.24 1.87
N LYS A 179 -26.55 -72.24 2.74
CA LYS A 179 -26.40 -73.63 2.33
C LYS A 179 -27.58 -73.96 1.42
N SER A 180 -27.31 -74.05 0.12
CA SER A 180 -28.22 -74.69 -0.82
C SER A 180 -28.28 -76.19 -0.49
N SER A 181 -29.33 -76.61 0.22
CA SER A 181 -29.70 -78.03 0.27
C SER A 181 -30.26 -78.41 -1.10
N LYS A 182 -29.48 -79.16 -1.88
CA LYS A 182 -29.99 -79.80 -3.10
C LYS A 182 -29.44 -81.22 -3.19
N LYS A 183 -30.40 -82.15 -3.18
CA LYS A 183 -30.36 -83.61 -3.37
C LYS A 183 -29.87 -84.44 -2.20
#